data_AF-A0A815WU72-F1
#
_entry.id   AF-A0A815WU72-F1
#
_cell.length_a   1.000
_cell.length_b   1.000
_cell.length_c   1.000
_cell.angle_alpha   90.00
_cell.angle_beta   90.00
_cell.angle_gamma   90.00
#
_symmetry.space_group_name_H-M   'P 1'
#
loop_
_entity.id
_entity.type
_entity.pdbx_description
1 polymer ?
#
loop_
_entity_poly.entity_id
_entity_poly.type
_entity_poly.pdbx_seq_one_letter_code
_entity_poly.pdbx_strand_id
1 'polypeptide(L)'
;DKDDNQLKLILKDILTLHNVYFNSSLPNYLVDSLINSASHMRSAMYFSNGDWRQWEAYDCNDVDSVHNDHQRHLPYILYFPETEKNKMYTWAKYQQADGMIQETFTVGCMGDTVPYDQHGGRNMGDVTTIFILETLELYRWTNDFNFLKDMYPHVVAGIQWQLSVSTEFGLPEHLECTYDIPNMSQYPTTTFNSFMHLAALRACMELALIMNDTNTYNQCYEPFIRANKQIDQLLWYNDTIDTGYFLAYTGG
;
A
#
# COMPACT_ATOMS: atom_id res chain seq x y z
N ASP A 1 32.91 20.08 -5.49
CA ASP A 1 33.80 18.90 -5.47
C ASP A 1 33.76 18.25 -4.11
N LYS A 2 33.37 16.97 -4.06
CA LYS A 2 33.43 16.17 -2.84
C LYS A 2 34.90 15.80 -2.57
N ASP A 3 35.37 15.97 -1.33
CA ASP A 3 36.70 15.49 -0.91
C ASP A 3 36.84 13.98 -1.22
N ASP A 4 38.03 13.54 -1.65
CA ASP A 4 38.40 12.13 -1.91
C ASP A 4 37.98 11.20 -0.76
N ASN A 5 37.96 11.71 0.48
CA ASN A 5 37.50 10.94 1.63
C ASN A 5 35.99 10.62 1.56
N GLN A 6 35.16 11.55 1.09
CA GLN A 6 33.73 11.34 0.97
C GLN A 6 33.41 10.32 -0.13
N LEU A 7 34.14 10.36 -1.26
CA LEU A 7 33.98 9.36 -2.32
C LEU A 7 34.31 7.95 -1.83
N LYS A 8 35.40 7.79 -1.06
CA LYS A 8 35.78 6.49 -0.48
C LYS A 8 34.72 5.94 0.47
N LEU A 9 34.10 6.81 1.29
CA LEU A 9 33.00 6.41 2.17
C LEU A 9 31.78 5.94 1.37
N ILE A 10 31.36 6.70 0.36
CA ILE A 10 30.21 6.34 -0.50
C ILE A 10 30.44 4.98 -1.18
N LEU A 11 31.62 4.76 -1.75
CA LEU A 11 31.95 3.49 -2.41
C LEU A 11 31.94 2.33 -1.41
N LYS A 12 32.44 2.55 -0.19
CA LYS A 12 32.41 1.56 0.87
C LYS A 12 30.98 1.18 1.24
N ASP A 13 30.09 2.16 1.44
CA ASP A 13 28.71 1.93 1.83
C ASP A 13 27.92 1.17 0.74
N ILE A 14 28.11 1.54 -0.53
CA ILE A 14 27.53 0.82 -1.67
C ILE A 14 28.00 -0.64 -1.70
N LEU A 15 29.31 -0.88 -1.54
CA LEU A 15 29.86 -2.22 -1.51
C LEU A 15 29.34 -3.03 -0.31
N THR A 16 29.19 -2.40 0.86
CA THR A 16 28.62 -3.04 2.03
C THR A 16 27.20 -3.54 1.75
N LEU A 17 26.34 -2.72 1.13
CA LEU A 17 25.00 -3.14 0.73
C LEU A 17 25.05 -4.27 -0.32
N HIS A 18 25.81 -4.09 -1.40
CA HIS A 18 25.87 -5.08 -2.49
C HIS A 18 26.42 -6.43 -2.02
N ASN A 19 27.37 -6.44 -1.09
CA ASN A 19 27.95 -7.66 -0.54
C ASN A 19 26.93 -8.53 0.22
N VAL A 20 25.83 -7.96 0.74
CA VAL A 20 24.73 -8.76 1.32
C VAL A 20 24.14 -9.69 0.26
N TYR A 21 23.98 -9.19 -0.96
CA TYR A 21 23.41 -9.95 -2.06
C TYR A 21 24.44 -10.84 -2.76
N PHE A 22 25.65 -10.33 -3.05
CA PHE A 22 26.70 -11.11 -3.71
C PHE A 22 27.18 -12.31 -2.89
N ASN A 23 27.09 -12.23 -1.56
CA ASN A 23 27.45 -13.34 -0.67
C ASN A 23 26.25 -14.22 -0.29
N SER A 24 25.06 -13.97 -0.85
CA SER A 24 23.88 -14.81 -0.60
C SER A 24 23.97 -16.13 -1.39
N SER A 25 23.08 -17.07 -1.07
CA SER A 25 22.90 -18.31 -1.83
C SER A 25 21.92 -18.17 -3.01
N LEU A 26 21.48 -16.93 -3.31
CA LEU A 26 20.53 -16.68 -4.39
C LEU A 26 21.19 -16.87 -5.77
N PRO A 27 20.42 -17.30 -6.79
CA PRO A 27 20.92 -17.35 -8.15
C PRO A 27 21.40 -15.98 -8.64
N ASN A 28 22.47 -15.95 -9.45
CA ASN A 28 23.06 -14.71 -9.96
C ASN A 28 22.06 -13.78 -10.67
N TYR A 29 21.11 -14.33 -11.44
CA TYR A 29 20.09 -13.53 -12.12
C TYR A 29 19.15 -12.81 -11.14
N LEU A 30 18.88 -13.43 -9.98
CA LEU A 30 18.03 -12.84 -8.96
C LEU A 30 18.79 -11.77 -8.18
N VAL A 31 20.07 -12.02 -7.87
CA VAL A 31 20.97 -11.00 -7.29
C VAL A 31 21.06 -9.77 -8.19
N ASP A 32 21.25 -9.96 -9.49
CA ASP A 32 21.28 -8.88 -10.47
C ASP A 32 19.96 -8.10 -10.50
N SER A 33 18.83 -8.81 -10.54
CA SER A 33 17.50 -8.18 -10.50
C SER A 33 17.27 -7.37 -9.23
N LEU A 34 17.58 -7.91 -8.05
CA LEU A 34 17.35 -7.25 -6.76
C LEU A 34 18.17 -5.96 -6.61
N ILE A 35 19.46 -6.00 -6.97
CA ILE A 35 20.33 -4.83 -6.88
C ILE A 35 19.84 -3.73 -7.85
N ASN A 36 19.52 -4.10 -9.09
CA ASN A 36 19.09 -3.12 -10.09
C ASN A 36 17.66 -2.61 -9.86
N SER A 37 16.80 -3.38 -9.17
CA SER A 37 15.43 -2.96 -8.87
C SER A 37 15.38 -1.73 -7.96
N ALA A 38 16.37 -1.54 -7.08
CA ALA A 38 16.48 -0.35 -6.24
C ALA A 38 16.61 0.98 -7.04
N SER A 39 16.82 0.90 -8.36
CA SER A 39 16.84 2.09 -9.23
C SER A 39 15.51 2.87 -9.26
N HIS A 40 14.39 2.28 -8.82
CA HIS A 40 13.12 3.01 -8.72
C HIS A 40 13.20 4.21 -7.77
N MET A 41 14.13 4.24 -6.80
CA MET A 41 14.32 5.36 -5.87
C MET A 41 14.75 6.67 -6.56
N ARG A 42 15.09 6.64 -7.85
CA ARG A 42 15.59 7.79 -8.62
C ARG A 42 14.61 8.96 -8.78
N SER A 43 13.31 8.74 -8.54
CA SER A 43 12.29 9.79 -8.55
C SER A 43 12.01 10.36 -7.16
N ALA A 44 12.77 9.95 -6.14
CA ALA A 44 12.63 10.44 -4.78
C ALA A 44 13.21 11.85 -4.60
N MET A 45 12.62 12.59 -3.67
CA MET A 45 12.89 13.99 -3.38
C MET A 45 12.96 14.18 -1.86
N TYR A 46 14.00 14.88 -1.40
CA TYR A 46 14.08 15.40 -0.03
C TYR A 46 13.75 16.88 -0.05
N PHE A 47 12.74 17.26 0.73
CA PHE A 47 12.27 18.64 0.82
C PHE A 47 13.02 19.37 1.94
N SER A 48 13.13 20.70 1.80
CA SER A 48 13.84 21.55 2.78
C SER A 48 13.22 21.55 4.19
N ASN A 49 11.97 21.11 4.32
CA ASN A 49 11.27 20.94 5.59
C ASN A 49 11.53 19.56 6.25
N GLY A 50 12.33 18.70 5.61
CA GLY A 50 12.68 17.37 6.11
C GLY A 50 11.80 16.24 5.57
N ASP A 51 10.78 16.55 4.77
CA ASP A 51 9.91 15.52 4.19
C ASP A 51 10.58 14.78 3.04
N TRP A 52 10.16 13.52 2.89
CA TRP A 52 10.54 12.67 1.79
C TRP A 52 9.32 12.38 0.92
N ARG A 53 9.46 12.55 -0.39
CA ARG A 53 8.41 12.22 -1.36
C ARG A 53 8.99 11.54 -2.56
N GLN A 54 8.16 10.87 -3.35
CA GLN A 54 8.59 10.31 -4.60
C GLN A 54 7.52 10.40 -5.68
N TRP A 55 7.91 10.86 -6.87
CA TRP A 55 7.03 10.75 -8.03
C TRP A 55 6.80 9.28 -8.36
N GLU A 56 5.57 8.93 -8.72
CA GLU A 56 5.21 7.63 -9.25
C GLU A 56 6.19 7.23 -10.37
N ALA A 57 6.30 8.07 -11.40
CA ALA A 57 7.25 7.93 -12.50
C ALA A 57 7.56 9.29 -13.16
N TYR A 58 8.33 9.30 -14.26
CA TYR A 58 8.57 10.54 -15.02
C TYR A 58 7.48 10.83 -16.07
N ASP A 59 6.67 9.83 -16.39
CA ASP A 59 5.46 9.87 -17.21
C ASP A 59 4.17 9.92 -16.36
N CYS A 60 4.28 9.80 -15.04
CA CYS A 60 3.18 10.03 -14.11
C CYS A 60 3.70 10.84 -12.92
N ASN A 61 3.38 12.14 -12.88
CA ASN A 61 3.91 13.06 -11.88
C ASN A 61 3.14 13.04 -10.53
N ASP A 62 2.31 12.02 -10.31
CA ASP A 62 1.66 11.78 -9.02
C ASP A 62 2.70 11.55 -7.92
N VAL A 63 2.42 11.98 -6.70
CA VAL A 63 3.40 11.94 -5.59
C VAL A 63 2.92 11.02 -4.48
N ASP A 64 3.72 10.00 -4.19
CA ASP A 64 3.45 8.98 -3.17
C ASP A 64 2.01 8.44 -3.25
N SER A 65 1.61 8.07 -4.46
CA SER A 65 0.39 7.30 -4.66
C SER A 65 0.50 5.99 -3.86
N VAL A 66 -0.42 5.76 -2.91
CA VAL A 66 -0.33 4.69 -1.91
C VAL A 66 -0.14 3.31 -2.55
N HIS A 67 -0.87 3.05 -3.64
CA HIS A 67 -0.85 1.75 -4.33
C HIS A 67 0.47 1.45 -5.05
N ASN A 68 1.05 2.42 -5.77
CA ASN A 68 2.37 2.25 -6.37
C ASN A 68 3.47 2.16 -5.32
N ASP A 69 3.34 2.94 -4.25
CA ASP A 69 4.32 2.92 -3.19
C ASP A 69 4.42 1.53 -2.55
N HIS A 70 3.28 0.90 -2.30
CA HIS A 70 3.23 -0.48 -1.82
C HIS A 70 3.96 -1.50 -2.72
N GLN A 71 4.01 -1.28 -4.03
CA GLN A 71 4.74 -2.20 -4.92
C GLN A 71 6.26 -2.04 -4.82
N ARG A 72 6.74 -0.94 -4.25
CA ARG A 72 8.16 -0.57 -4.18
C ARG A 72 8.65 -0.25 -2.76
N HIS A 73 7.84 -0.50 -1.73
CA HIS A 73 8.15 -0.05 -0.37
C HIS A 73 9.18 -0.90 0.37
N LEU A 74 9.38 -2.17 -0.02
CA LEU A 74 10.27 -3.10 0.70
C LEU A 74 11.72 -2.57 0.84
N PRO A 75 12.38 -2.03 -0.20
CA PRO A 75 13.68 -1.38 -0.03
C PRO A 75 13.66 -0.20 0.94
N TYR A 76 12.56 0.58 1.02
CA TYR A 76 12.45 1.68 1.98
C TYR A 76 12.38 1.15 3.40
N ILE A 77 11.55 0.16 3.68
CA ILE A 77 11.49 -0.44 5.03
C ILE A 77 12.85 -1.04 5.43
N LEU A 78 13.55 -1.71 4.50
CA LEU A 78 14.83 -2.37 4.79
C LEU A 78 15.98 -1.40 5.04
N TYR A 79 16.07 -0.31 4.27
CA TYR A 79 17.25 0.57 4.27
C TYR A 79 16.99 1.95 4.87
N PHE A 80 15.77 2.46 4.72
CA PHE A 80 15.39 3.82 5.07
C PHE A 80 13.99 3.87 5.72
N PRO A 81 13.74 3.11 6.81
CA PRO A 81 12.38 2.94 7.36
C PRO A 81 11.71 4.26 7.77
N GLU A 82 12.50 5.29 8.09
CA GLU A 82 11.99 6.63 8.40
C GLU A 82 11.35 7.33 7.18
N THR A 83 11.73 6.98 5.95
CA THR A 83 11.06 7.47 4.73
C THR A 83 9.67 6.88 4.58
N GLU A 84 9.51 5.59 4.90
CA GLU A 84 8.21 4.92 4.88
C GLU A 84 7.28 5.50 5.96
N LYS A 85 7.79 5.68 7.17
CA LYS A 85 7.04 6.34 8.24
C LYS A 85 6.62 7.77 7.86
N ASN A 86 7.50 8.55 7.22
CA ASN A 86 7.17 9.92 6.80
C ASN A 86 5.97 9.96 5.84
N LYS A 87 5.90 9.02 4.88
CA LYS A 87 4.74 8.86 3.99
C LYS A 87 3.49 8.47 4.77
N MET A 88 3.57 7.44 5.61
CA MET A 88 2.46 6.96 6.43
C MET A 88 1.83 8.07 7.29
N TYR A 89 2.65 8.88 7.98
CA TYR A 89 2.16 10.05 8.73
C TYR A 89 1.49 11.08 7.82
N THR A 90 2.00 11.28 6.61
CA THR A 90 1.42 12.22 5.66
C THR A 90 0.08 11.70 5.10
N TRP A 91 -0.04 10.40 4.78
CA TRP A 91 -1.31 9.79 4.35
C TRP A 91 -2.35 9.88 5.46
N ALA A 92 -1.96 9.58 6.70
CA ALA A 92 -2.81 9.72 7.87
C ALA A 92 -3.28 11.16 8.11
N LYS A 93 -2.38 12.15 7.94
CA LYS A 93 -2.68 13.59 8.09
C LYS A 93 -3.78 14.06 7.13
N TYR A 94 -3.82 13.52 5.91
CA TYR A 94 -4.80 13.89 4.89
C TYR A 94 -5.94 12.87 4.74
N GLN A 95 -6.11 11.96 5.71
CA GLN A 95 -7.26 11.07 5.77
C GLN A 95 -8.56 11.89 5.77
N GLN A 96 -9.53 11.48 4.98
CA GLN A 96 -10.82 12.14 4.88
C GLN A 96 -11.68 11.91 6.12
N ALA A 97 -12.70 12.77 6.30
CA ALA A 97 -13.61 12.71 7.43
C ALA A 97 -14.44 11.41 7.48
N ASP A 98 -14.66 10.75 6.35
CA ASP A 98 -15.31 9.45 6.25
C ASP A 98 -14.37 8.26 6.53
N GLY A 99 -13.07 8.53 6.73
CA GLY A 99 -12.03 7.54 6.98
C GLY A 99 -11.22 7.13 5.74
N MET A 100 -11.56 7.61 4.54
CA MET A 100 -10.84 7.25 3.32
C MET A 100 -9.42 7.85 3.32
N ILE A 101 -8.41 7.03 3.01
CA ILE A 101 -7.06 7.52 2.69
C ILE A 101 -7.06 8.04 1.25
N GLN A 102 -6.46 9.20 1.03
CA GLN A 102 -6.32 9.78 -0.32
C GLN A 102 -5.34 8.97 -1.15
N GLU A 103 -5.63 8.82 -2.45
CA GLU A 103 -4.80 8.05 -3.37
C GLU A 103 -3.36 8.55 -3.40
N THR A 104 -3.17 9.87 -3.49
CA THR A 104 -1.87 10.50 -3.76
C THR A 104 -1.80 11.89 -3.12
N PHE A 105 -0.59 12.40 -2.89
CA PHE A 105 -0.33 13.76 -2.42
C PHE A 105 -0.29 14.80 -3.54
N THR A 106 -0.35 14.37 -4.78
CA THR A 106 -0.40 15.23 -5.96
C THR A 106 -1.05 14.45 -7.08
N VAL A 107 -2.08 15.03 -7.68
CA VAL A 107 -2.72 14.48 -8.88
C VAL A 107 -2.26 15.29 -10.07
N GLY A 108 -1.62 14.64 -11.03
CA GLY A 108 -1.28 15.27 -12.29
C GLY A 108 -0.99 14.29 -13.41
N CYS A 109 -0.50 13.08 -13.13
CA CYS A 109 -0.08 12.09 -14.13
C CYS A 109 0.71 12.72 -15.30
N MET A 110 0.15 12.70 -16.51
CA MET A 110 0.73 13.29 -17.73
C MET A 110 0.60 14.83 -17.82
N GLY A 111 0.06 15.48 -16.78
CA GLY A 111 -0.18 16.91 -16.68
C GLY A 111 0.99 17.69 -16.08
N ASP A 112 0.74 18.96 -15.77
CA ASP A 112 1.73 19.83 -15.12
C ASP A 112 1.97 19.41 -13.67
N THR A 113 3.18 19.63 -13.16
CA THR A 113 3.48 19.42 -11.75
C THR A 113 2.77 20.49 -10.92
N VAL A 114 1.99 20.06 -9.92
CA VAL A 114 1.24 20.96 -9.04
C VAL A 114 2.01 21.22 -7.73
N PRO A 115 1.57 22.19 -6.90
CA PRO A 115 2.21 22.47 -5.63
C PRO A 115 2.22 21.28 -4.65
N TYR A 116 3.19 21.33 -3.75
CA TYR A 116 3.44 20.34 -2.70
C TYR A 116 2.18 19.93 -1.92
N ASP A 117 2.00 18.61 -1.75
CA ASP A 117 0.96 17.95 -0.94
C ASP A 117 -0.49 18.40 -1.23
N GLN A 118 -0.80 18.73 -2.48
CA GLN A 118 -2.18 18.84 -2.97
C GLN A 118 -2.78 17.45 -3.20
N HIS A 119 -3.19 16.82 -2.09
CA HIS A 119 -3.77 15.49 -2.06
C HIS A 119 -5.07 15.38 -2.85
N GLY A 120 -5.33 14.16 -3.34
CA GLY A 120 -6.52 13.88 -4.13
C GLY A 120 -6.49 12.47 -4.72
N GLY A 121 -7.21 12.33 -5.82
CA GLY A 121 -7.27 11.13 -6.64
C GLY A 121 -8.63 10.45 -6.54
N ARG A 122 -8.64 9.15 -6.80
CA ARG A 122 -9.84 8.35 -7.00
C ARG A 122 -10.25 7.63 -5.71
N ASN A 123 -11.50 7.17 -5.69
CA ASN A 123 -11.98 6.26 -4.67
C ASN A 123 -11.58 4.83 -5.07
N MET A 124 -10.53 4.31 -4.44
CA MET A 124 -9.94 3.03 -4.80
C MET A 124 -10.02 2.04 -3.63
N GLY A 125 -10.33 0.77 -3.94
CA GLY A 125 -10.50 -0.29 -2.93
C GLY A 125 -9.20 -0.73 -2.26
N ASP A 126 -8.06 -0.47 -2.90
CA ASP A 126 -6.73 -0.85 -2.46
C ASP A 126 -6.01 0.24 -1.65
N VAL A 127 -6.25 1.53 -1.87
CA VAL A 127 -5.55 2.63 -1.18
C VAL A 127 -5.69 2.56 0.35
N THR A 128 -6.90 2.66 0.88
CA THR A 128 -7.13 2.57 2.33
C THR A 128 -6.76 1.19 2.88
N THR A 129 -6.91 0.13 2.08
CA THR A 129 -6.47 -1.21 2.45
C THR A 129 -4.96 -1.24 2.69
N ILE A 130 -4.18 -0.75 1.73
CA ILE A 130 -2.73 -0.77 1.76
C ILE A 130 -2.21 -0.01 2.97
N PHE A 131 -2.76 1.17 3.27
CA PHE A 131 -2.42 1.91 4.49
C PHE A 131 -2.59 1.05 5.76
N ILE A 132 -3.65 0.25 5.85
CA ILE A 132 -3.89 -0.65 6.99
C ILE A 132 -2.87 -1.80 7.00
N LEU A 133 -2.60 -2.41 5.84
CA LEU A 133 -1.61 -3.48 5.70
C LEU A 133 -0.20 -3.00 6.06
N GLU A 134 0.22 -1.86 5.54
CA GLU A 134 1.53 -1.28 5.77
C GLU A 134 1.71 -0.83 7.22
N THR A 135 0.65 -0.36 7.88
CA THR A 135 0.69 -0.09 9.33
C THR A 135 1.07 -1.36 10.10
N LEU A 136 0.44 -2.49 9.78
CA LEU A 136 0.76 -3.77 10.41
C LEU A 136 2.15 -4.27 10.03
N GLU A 137 2.55 -4.14 8.77
CA GLU A 137 3.86 -4.55 8.29
C GLU A 137 4.99 -3.78 8.97
N LEU A 138 4.93 -2.46 8.96
CA LEU A 138 5.91 -1.60 9.63
C LEU A 138 6.00 -1.91 11.12
N TYR A 139 4.86 -2.08 11.79
CA TYR A 139 4.87 -2.48 13.20
C TYR A 139 5.56 -3.83 13.40
N ARG A 140 5.23 -4.85 12.61
CA ARG A 140 5.83 -6.19 12.74
C ARG A 140 7.35 -6.19 12.52
N TRP A 141 7.83 -5.37 11.59
CA TRP A 141 9.25 -5.32 11.23
C TRP A 141 10.09 -4.48 12.19
N THR A 142 9.51 -3.42 12.74
CA THR A 142 10.24 -2.46 13.59
C THR A 142 9.95 -2.61 15.07
N ASN A 143 8.83 -3.26 15.42
CA ASN A 143 8.25 -3.30 16.76
C ASN A 143 8.02 -1.90 17.37
N ASP A 144 7.83 -0.88 16.51
CA ASP A 144 7.61 0.51 16.92
C ASP A 144 6.15 0.71 17.38
N PHE A 145 5.93 0.52 18.67
CA PHE A 145 4.60 0.66 19.27
C PHE A 145 4.12 2.12 19.29
N ASN A 146 5.01 3.12 19.27
CA ASN A 146 4.59 4.52 19.23
C ASN A 146 4.02 4.86 17.85
N PHE A 147 4.70 4.45 16.78
CA PHE A 147 4.16 4.55 15.42
C PHE A 147 2.78 3.88 15.32
N LEU A 148 2.65 2.65 15.83
CA LEU A 148 1.36 1.96 15.83
C LEU A 148 0.29 2.76 16.59
N LYS A 149 0.61 3.27 17.78
CA LYS A 149 -0.34 4.05 18.58
C LYS A 149 -0.83 5.30 17.83
N ASP A 150 0.05 5.96 17.10
CA ASP A 150 -0.29 7.15 16.32
C ASP A 150 -1.11 6.80 15.07
N MET A 151 -0.83 5.68 14.40
CA MET A 151 -1.56 5.24 13.20
C MET A 151 -2.89 4.55 13.50
N TYR A 152 -3.04 3.91 14.67
CA TYR A 152 -4.19 3.06 14.97
C TYR A 152 -5.55 3.77 14.85
N PRO A 153 -5.74 5.02 15.31
CA PRO A 153 -7.00 5.74 15.10
C PRO A 153 -7.35 5.89 13.61
N HIS A 154 -6.35 6.07 12.75
CA HIS A 154 -6.50 6.17 11.30
C HIS A 154 -6.86 4.83 10.67
N VAL A 155 -6.28 3.73 11.18
CA VAL A 155 -6.67 2.36 10.80
C VAL A 155 -8.14 2.09 11.14
N VAL A 156 -8.59 2.46 12.35
CA VAL A 156 -9.99 2.27 12.76
C VAL A 156 -10.93 3.04 11.83
N ALA A 157 -10.62 4.32 11.54
CA ALA A 157 -11.39 5.12 10.60
C ALA A 157 -11.38 4.53 9.18
N GLY A 158 -10.22 4.05 8.70
CA GLY A 158 -10.09 3.40 7.40
C GLY A 158 -10.93 2.12 7.28
N ILE A 159 -11.04 1.34 8.35
CA ILE A 159 -11.96 0.19 8.37
C ILE A 159 -13.42 0.62 8.32
N GLN A 160 -13.83 1.68 9.01
CA GLN A 160 -15.21 2.17 8.89
C GLN A 160 -15.54 2.55 7.45
N TRP A 161 -14.60 3.21 6.77
CA TRP A 161 -14.74 3.50 5.35
C TRP A 161 -14.86 2.21 4.51
N GLN A 162 -13.94 1.25 4.69
CA GLN A 162 -13.97 -0.06 4.00
C GLN A 162 -15.30 -0.80 4.15
N LEU A 163 -15.89 -0.77 5.36
CA LEU A 163 -17.20 -1.37 5.63
C LEU A 163 -18.34 -0.59 4.96
N SER A 164 -18.24 0.75 4.92
CA SER A 164 -19.24 1.62 4.31
C SER A 164 -19.35 1.46 2.79
N VAL A 165 -18.25 1.10 2.12
CA VAL A 165 -18.20 0.84 0.67
C VAL A 165 -18.43 -0.64 0.33
N SER A 166 -18.81 -1.47 1.31
CA SER A 166 -18.99 -2.93 1.17
C SER A 166 -20.34 -3.42 1.72
N THR A 167 -21.37 -2.60 1.63
CA THR A 167 -22.67 -2.82 2.30
C THR A 167 -23.54 -3.90 1.64
N GLU A 168 -23.71 -3.86 0.32
CA GLU A 168 -24.65 -4.70 -0.44
C GLU A 168 -24.15 -6.13 -0.52
N PHE A 169 -22.92 -6.32 -0.99
CA PHE A 169 -22.34 -7.65 -1.16
C PHE A 169 -21.56 -8.11 0.07
N GLY A 170 -21.09 -7.21 0.93
CA GLY A 170 -20.04 -7.55 1.90
C GLY A 170 -18.64 -7.56 1.26
N LEU A 171 -18.50 -6.95 0.08
CA LEU A 171 -17.28 -6.76 -0.70
C LEU A 171 -17.29 -5.34 -1.28
N PRO A 172 -16.12 -4.74 -1.55
CA PRO A 172 -16.04 -3.37 -2.07
C PRO A 172 -16.81 -3.17 -3.38
N GLU A 173 -17.65 -2.14 -3.40
CA GLU A 173 -18.62 -1.90 -4.47
C GLU A 173 -18.20 -0.76 -5.39
N HIS A 174 -18.12 -1.01 -6.70
CA HIS A 174 -17.90 0.04 -7.70
C HIS A 174 -16.66 0.93 -7.44
N LEU A 175 -15.58 0.34 -6.91
CA LEU A 175 -14.34 1.04 -6.62
C LEU A 175 -13.26 0.77 -7.67
N GLU A 176 -12.46 1.80 -7.93
CA GLU A 176 -11.24 1.66 -8.72
C GLU A 176 -10.17 0.86 -7.95
N CYS A 177 -9.07 0.56 -8.63
CA CYS A 177 -7.84 0.03 -8.02
C CYS A 177 -6.64 0.40 -8.90
N THR A 178 -5.43 -0.01 -8.51
CA THR A 178 -4.19 0.26 -9.24
C THR A 178 -4.25 -0.09 -10.73
N TYR A 179 -5.12 -1.04 -11.12
CA TYR A 179 -5.41 -1.35 -12.53
C TYR A 179 -6.47 -0.40 -13.08
N ASP A 180 -6.02 0.75 -13.58
CA ASP A 180 -6.87 1.86 -13.99
C ASP A 180 -7.39 1.81 -15.42
N ILE A 181 -6.67 1.17 -16.35
CA ILE A 181 -7.08 1.03 -17.75
C ILE A 181 -8.47 0.38 -17.90
N PRO A 182 -8.84 -0.69 -17.15
CA PRO A 182 -10.12 -1.37 -17.32
C PRO A 182 -11.33 -0.63 -16.75
N ASN A 183 -11.16 0.53 -16.09
CA ASN A 183 -12.22 1.29 -15.42
C ASN A 183 -13.04 0.40 -14.47
N MET A 184 -12.40 -0.06 -13.39
CA MET A 184 -12.91 -1.14 -12.55
C MET A 184 -14.20 -0.76 -11.82
N SER A 185 -14.43 0.53 -11.58
CA SER A 185 -15.63 1.04 -10.91
C SER A 185 -16.94 0.73 -11.63
N GLN A 186 -16.90 0.39 -12.93
CA GLN A 186 -18.10 0.01 -13.67
C GLN A 186 -18.70 -1.34 -13.23
N TYR A 187 -17.90 -2.21 -12.62
CA TYR A 187 -18.32 -3.53 -12.19
C TYR A 187 -18.81 -3.52 -10.73
N PRO A 188 -19.82 -4.33 -10.35
CA PRO A 188 -20.33 -4.36 -8.99
C PRO A 188 -19.27 -4.70 -7.95
N THR A 189 -18.42 -5.68 -8.21
CA THR A 189 -17.25 -6.01 -7.38
C THR A 189 -16.16 -6.65 -8.22
N THR A 190 -14.91 -6.55 -7.77
CA THR A 190 -13.74 -7.14 -8.45
C THR A 190 -13.01 -8.11 -7.52
N THR A 191 -12.37 -9.14 -8.07
CA THR A 191 -11.58 -10.10 -7.28
C THR A 191 -10.44 -9.41 -6.54
N PHE A 192 -9.75 -8.48 -7.20
CA PHE A 192 -8.66 -7.74 -6.59
C PHE A 192 -9.11 -6.97 -5.34
N ASN A 193 -10.13 -6.11 -5.47
CA ASN A 193 -10.63 -5.33 -4.33
C ASN A 193 -11.21 -6.21 -3.23
N SER A 194 -11.87 -7.32 -3.58
CA SER A 194 -12.41 -8.28 -2.60
C SER A 194 -11.33 -8.93 -1.73
N PHE A 195 -10.22 -9.40 -2.33
CA PHE A 195 -9.12 -9.99 -1.56
C PHE A 195 -8.36 -8.93 -0.76
N MET A 196 -8.22 -7.71 -1.29
CA MET A 196 -7.67 -6.57 -0.56
C MET A 196 -8.51 -6.26 0.69
N HIS A 197 -9.84 -6.20 0.55
CA HIS A 197 -10.74 -6.00 1.68
C HIS A 197 -10.61 -7.10 2.75
N LEU A 198 -10.56 -8.37 2.33
CA LEU A 198 -10.35 -9.50 3.23
C LEU A 198 -9.03 -9.39 4.00
N ALA A 199 -7.96 -8.95 3.33
CA ALA A 199 -6.66 -8.70 3.96
C ALA A 199 -6.72 -7.52 4.93
N ALA A 200 -7.38 -6.42 4.59
CA ALA A 200 -7.56 -5.25 5.45
C ALA A 200 -8.27 -5.60 6.76
N LEU A 201 -9.37 -6.35 6.67
CA LEU A 201 -10.13 -6.82 7.83
C LEU A 201 -9.26 -7.71 8.72
N ARG A 202 -8.47 -8.60 8.13
CA ARG A 202 -7.57 -9.48 8.89
C ARG A 202 -6.45 -8.70 9.58
N ALA A 203 -5.84 -7.75 8.88
CA ALA A 203 -4.80 -6.91 9.44
C ALA A 203 -5.34 -6.03 10.58
N CYS A 204 -6.51 -5.43 10.42
CA CYS A 204 -7.12 -4.64 11.48
C CYS A 204 -7.47 -5.50 12.71
N MET A 205 -8.00 -6.72 12.53
CA MET A 205 -8.20 -7.63 13.66
C MET A 205 -6.91 -7.88 14.45
N GLU A 206 -5.79 -8.06 13.77
CA GLU A 206 -4.50 -8.25 14.45
C GLU A 206 -4.03 -6.99 15.19
N LEU A 207 -4.10 -5.83 14.53
CA LEU A 207 -3.80 -4.54 15.14
C LEU A 207 -4.69 -4.27 16.37
N ALA A 208 -5.98 -4.59 16.28
CA ALA A 208 -6.92 -4.45 17.38
C ALA A 208 -6.58 -5.36 18.57
N LEU A 209 -6.12 -6.59 18.32
CA LEU A 209 -5.62 -7.47 19.39
C LEU A 209 -4.38 -6.89 20.07
N ILE A 210 -3.41 -6.37 19.30
CA ILE A 210 -2.21 -5.71 19.84
C ILE A 210 -2.59 -4.50 20.70
N MET A 211 -3.60 -3.75 20.28
CA MET A 211 -4.11 -2.56 20.98
C MET A 211 -5.11 -2.87 22.10
N ASN A 212 -5.44 -4.15 22.33
CA ASN A 212 -6.47 -4.61 23.28
C ASN A 212 -7.86 -3.98 23.04
N ASP A 213 -8.23 -3.77 21.77
CA ASP A 213 -9.50 -3.20 21.34
C ASP A 213 -10.44 -4.28 20.78
N THR A 214 -11.15 -4.93 21.69
CA THR A 214 -12.12 -5.98 21.33
C THR A 214 -13.29 -5.44 20.48
N ASN A 215 -13.61 -4.15 20.57
CA ASN A 215 -14.72 -3.57 19.81
C ASN A 215 -14.37 -3.53 18.32
N THR A 216 -13.23 -2.92 17.96
CA THR A 216 -12.74 -2.88 16.57
C THR A 216 -12.50 -4.28 16.01
N TYR A 217 -11.96 -5.20 16.83
CA TYR A 217 -11.82 -6.60 16.43
C TYR A 217 -13.16 -7.21 15.98
N ASN A 218 -14.20 -7.07 16.79
CA ASN A 218 -15.52 -7.63 16.47
C ASN A 218 -16.18 -6.95 15.27
N GLN A 219 -15.95 -5.65 15.08
CA GLN A 219 -16.40 -4.93 13.90
C GLN A 219 -15.77 -5.46 12.60
N CYS A 220 -14.57 -6.03 12.66
CA CYS A 220 -13.92 -6.65 11.50
C CYS A 220 -14.28 -8.12 11.32
N TYR A 221 -14.50 -8.85 12.43
CA TYR A 221 -14.67 -10.30 12.42
C TYR A 221 -15.89 -10.77 11.62
N GLU A 222 -17.08 -10.20 11.89
CA GLU A 222 -18.29 -10.59 11.18
C GLU A 222 -18.23 -10.23 9.68
N PRO A 223 -17.80 -9.02 9.28
CA PRO A 223 -17.54 -8.70 7.87
C PRO A 223 -16.52 -9.61 7.21
N PHE A 224 -15.47 -10.05 7.92
CA PHE A 224 -14.46 -10.97 7.37
C PHE A 224 -15.09 -12.31 6.98
N ILE A 225 -15.93 -12.88 7.84
CA ILE A 225 -16.65 -14.12 7.56
C ILE A 225 -17.59 -13.95 6.37
N ARG A 226 -18.32 -12.82 6.29
CA ARG A 226 -19.19 -12.50 5.16
C ARG A 226 -18.39 -12.36 3.87
N ALA A 227 -17.34 -11.55 3.85
CA ALA A 227 -16.49 -11.30 2.68
C ALA A 227 -15.89 -12.61 2.14
N ASN A 228 -15.33 -13.44 3.02
CA ASN A 228 -14.76 -14.73 2.63
C ASN A 228 -15.79 -15.62 1.91
N LYS A 229 -17.01 -15.69 2.42
CA LYS A 229 -18.10 -16.44 1.77
C LYS A 229 -18.52 -15.81 0.44
N GLN A 230 -18.59 -14.49 0.38
CA GLN A 230 -19.10 -13.77 -0.80
C GLN A 230 -18.11 -13.79 -1.97
N ILE A 231 -16.81 -13.85 -1.69
CA ILE A 231 -15.78 -14.11 -2.71
C ILE A 231 -16.09 -15.41 -3.47
N ASP A 232 -16.31 -16.51 -2.75
CA ASP A 232 -16.64 -17.78 -3.39
C ASP A 232 -18.00 -17.74 -4.10
N GLN A 233 -19.00 -17.06 -3.52
CA GLN A 233 -20.35 -17.04 -4.10
C GLN A 233 -20.48 -16.19 -5.35
N LEU A 234 -19.76 -15.07 -5.42
CA LEU A 234 -19.91 -14.08 -6.50
C LEU A 234 -18.81 -14.18 -7.56
N LEU A 235 -17.61 -14.59 -7.17
CA LEU A 235 -16.43 -14.49 -8.03
C LEU A 235 -15.89 -15.85 -8.46
N TRP A 236 -16.18 -16.95 -7.76
CA TRP A 236 -15.76 -18.28 -8.21
C TRP A 236 -16.58 -18.74 -9.42
N TYR A 237 -15.88 -19.11 -10.48
CA TYR A 237 -16.46 -19.68 -11.69
C TYR A 237 -15.95 -21.10 -11.90
N ASN A 238 -16.88 -22.06 -11.99
CA ASN A 238 -16.57 -23.42 -12.42
C ASN A 238 -16.70 -23.49 -13.95
N ASP A 239 -15.57 -23.55 -14.64
CA ASP A 239 -15.51 -23.78 -16.09
C ASP A 239 -15.84 -25.23 -16.43
N THR A 240 -15.26 -26.15 -15.66
CA THR A 240 -15.57 -27.58 -15.72
C THR A 240 -15.73 -28.16 -14.32
N ILE A 241 -16.02 -29.45 -14.22
CA ILE A 241 -16.06 -30.15 -12.93
C ILE A 241 -14.69 -30.19 -12.21
N ASP A 242 -13.60 -30.09 -12.98
CA ASP A 242 -12.22 -30.20 -12.49
C ASP A 242 -11.46 -28.87 -12.56
N THR A 243 -12.06 -27.80 -13.11
CA THR A 243 -11.40 -26.51 -13.32
C THR A 243 -12.32 -25.38 -12.92
N GLY A 244 -11.87 -24.62 -11.93
CA GLY A 244 -12.50 -23.37 -11.54
C GLY A 244 -11.44 -22.29 -11.28
N TYR A 245 -11.87 -21.05 -11.40
CA TYR A 245 -11.04 -19.87 -11.18
C TYR A 245 -11.89 -18.69 -10.72
N PHE A 246 -11.25 -17.70 -10.11
CA PHE A 246 -11.92 -16.44 -9.77
C PHE A 246 -12.03 -15.54 -11.00
N LEU A 247 -13.24 -15.06 -11.30
CA LEU A 247 -13.47 -14.02 -12.29
C LEU A 247 -12.72 -12.75 -11.91
N ALA A 248 -12.24 -11.97 -12.88
CA ALA A 248 -11.61 -10.68 -12.57
C ALA A 248 -12.61 -9.71 -11.90
N TYR A 249 -13.85 -9.73 -12.34
CA TYR A 249 -14.96 -8.89 -11.89
C TYR A 249 -16.32 -9.55 -12.16
N THR A 250 -17.37 -9.10 -11.49
CA THR A 250 -18.75 -9.53 -11.75
C THR A 250 -19.43 -8.67 -12.83
N GLY A 251 -20.48 -9.19 -13.46
CA GLY A 251 -21.36 -8.39 -14.33
C GLY A 251 -20.87 -8.11 -15.75
N GLY A 252 -19.96 -8.94 -16.27
CA GLY A 252 -19.58 -8.97 -17.70
C GLY A 252 -20.52 -9.79 -18.57
#